data_AF-A0A7K9LRE9-F1
#
_entry.id   AF-A0A7K9LRE9-F1
#
_cell.length_a   1.000
_cell.length_b   1.000
_cell.length_c   1.000
_cell.angle_alpha   90.00
_cell.angle_beta   90.00
_cell.angle_gamma   90.00
#
_symmetry.space_group_name_H-M   'P 1'
#
loop_
_entity.id
_entity.type
_entity.pdbx_description
1 polymer ?
#
loop_
_entity_poly.entity_id
_entity_poly.type
_entity_poly.pdbx_seq_one_letter_code
_entity_poly.pdbx_strand_id
1 'polypeptide(L)'
;QIAVQNPLVSERLELSELYKEYAEDDHVYQEKIKDLLQKYSYIRKTRPDGNCFYRAFGFAHLEALLEDGQELQRCVCYTGVSPQLMELIERVERRVCVCDIGVSPQLMELIERVERRVPLPELLAAFNEPATSDYLVVYLRLLTSGCLQRHRRFFEQFLEGGRSIKEFCQQEVEPMCKESDHIHIIALARALHVSILVEYMD
;
A
#
# COMPACT_ATOMS: atom_id res chain seq x y z
N GLN A 1 -19.23 3.29 -11.71
CA GLN A 1 -18.71 3.06 -13.08
C GLN A 1 -17.27 2.54 -13.05
N ILE A 2 -16.33 3.18 -12.33
CA ILE A 2 -14.92 2.70 -12.22
C ILE A 2 -14.80 1.31 -11.60
N ALA A 3 -15.53 1.02 -10.51
CA ALA A 3 -15.49 -0.29 -9.84
C ALA A 3 -16.01 -1.46 -10.71
N VAL A 4 -16.79 -1.17 -11.74
CA VAL A 4 -17.33 -2.16 -12.69
C VAL A 4 -16.32 -2.46 -13.79
N GLN A 5 -15.44 -1.51 -14.12
CA GLN A 5 -14.47 -1.62 -15.20
C GLN A 5 -13.14 -2.23 -14.73
N ASN A 6 -12.75 -2.00 -13.47
CA ASN A 6 -11.46 -2.43 -12.95
C ASN A 6 -11.60 -3.22 -11.64
N PRO A 7 -10.99 -4.41 -11.51
CA PRO A 7 -10.87 -5.09 -10.22
C PRO A 7 -10.05 -4.25 -9.24
N LEU A 8 -10.06 -4.61 -7.95
CA LEU A 8 -9.25 -3.91 -6.95
C LEU A 8 -7.76 -4.07 -7.26
N VAL A 9 -7.38 -5.29 -7.59
CA VAL A 9 -6.04 -5.68 -8.07
C VAL A 9 -6.23 -6.65 -9.24
N SER A 10 -5.61 -6.37 -10.38
CA SER A 10 -5.70 -7.21 -11.57
C SER A 10 -4.93 -8.52 -11.43
N GLU A 11 -5.14 -9.44 -12.38
CA GLU A 11 -4.18 -10.51 -12.66
C GLU A 11 -2.80 -9.95 -13.06
N ARG A 12 -1.79 -10.82 -13.05
CA ARG A 12 -0.46 -10.47 -13.56
C ARG A 12 -0.52 -10.42 -15.07
N LEU A 13 -0.23 -9.25 -15.63
CA LEU A 13 -0.25 -8.98 -17.07
C LEU A 13 1.18 -8.85 -17.59
N GLU A 14 1.40 -9.14 -18.87
CA GLU A 14 2.63 -8.75 -19.55
C GLU A 14 2.73 -7.21 -19.57
N LEU A 15 3.90 -6.66 -19.28
CA LEU A 15 4.10 -5.20 -19.24
C LEU A 15 3.83 -4.55 -20.61
N SER A 16 4.00 -5.31 -21.71
CA SER A 16 3.68 -4.86 -23.07
C SER A 16 2.23 -4.46 -23.26
N GLU A 17 1.31 -4.89 -22.38
CA GLU A 17 -0.08 -4.44 -22.41
C GLU A 17 -0.20 -2.91 -22.23
N LEU A 18 0.78 -2.26 -21.60
CA LEU A 18 0.82 -0.80 -21.48
C LEU A 18 0.82 -0.08 -22.84
N TYR A 19 1.38 -0.69 -23.89
CA TYR A 19 1.38 -0.06 -25.22
C TYR A 19 -0.03 0.21 -25.76
N LYS A 20 -1.02 -0.58 -25.34
CA LYS A 20 -2.42 -0.43 -25.77
C LYS A 20 -3.14 0.71 -25.05
N GLU A 21 -2.56 1.24 -23.97
CA GLU A 21 -3.16 2.32 -23.16
C GLU A 21 -2.73 3.71 -23.60
N TYR A 22 -1.63 3.81 -24.33
CA TYR A 22 -1.11 5.06 -24.87
C TYR A 22 -1.30 5.09 -26.39
N ALA A 23 -1.51 6.28 -26.95
CA ALA A 23 -1.63 6.43 -28.38
C ALA A 23 -0.30 6.08 -29.08
N GLU A 24 -0.36 5.54 -30.30
CA GLU A 24 0.84 5.13 -31.05
C GLU A 24 1.73 6.32 -31.43
N ASP A 25 1.14 7.51 -31.57
CA ASP A 25 1.81 8.78 -31.85
C ASP A 25 2.33 9.50 -30.61
N ASP A 26 2.03 8.98 -29.41
CA ASP A 26 2.64 9.44 -28.16
C ASP A 26 4.04 8.84 -27.98
N HIS A 27 4.97 9.28 -28.84
CA HIS A 27 6.32 8.74 -28.91
C HIS A 27 7.08 8.80 -27.56
N VAL A 28 6.77 9.79 -26.71
CA VAL A 28 7.41 9.92 -25.39
C VAL A 28 7.03 8.75 -24.48
N TYR A 29 5.74 8.45 -24.35
CA TYR A 29 5.30 7.32 -23.52
C TYR A 29 5.65 5.97 -24.14
N GLN A 30 5.62 5.85 -25.46
CA GLN A 30 6.06 4.63 -26.16
C GLN A 30 7.54 4.31 -25.87
N GLU A 31 8.43 5.31 -25.91
CA GLU A 31 9.85 5.13 -25.55
C GLU A 31 10.05 4.80 -24.06
N LYS A 32 9.30 5.44 -23.16
CA LYS A 32 9.35 5.12 -21.72
C LYS A 32 8.89 3.69 -21.41
N ILE A 33 7.84 3.21 -22.07
CA ILE A 33 7.41 1.80 -21.95
C ILE A 33 8.51 0.86 -22.45
N LYS A 34 9.20 1.23 -23.54
CA LYS A 34 10.33 0.46 -24.05
C LYS A 34 11.51 0.41 -23.07
N ASP A 35 11.80 1.48 -22.34
CA ASP A 35 12.80 1.47 -21.26
C ASP A 35 12.36 0.56 -20.10
N LEU A 36 11.10 0.65 -19.67
CA LEU A 36 10.57 -0.19 -18.60
C LEU A 36 10.62 -1.69 -18.94
N LEU A 37 10.35 -2.05 -20.19
CA LEU A 37 10.43 -3.44 -20.68
C LEU A 37 11.84 -4.04 -20.61
N GLN A 38 12.89 -3.20 -20.50
CA GLN A 38 14.25 -3.70 -20.27
C GLN A 38 14.48 -4.12 -18.82
N LYS A 39 13.68 -3.60 -17.88
CA LYS A 39 13.83 -3.81 -16.43
C LYS A 39 12.79 -4.79 -15.87
N TYR A 40 11.56 -4.76 -16.40
CA TYR A 40 10.43 -5.50 -15.86
C TYR A 40 9.67 -6.24 -16.98
N SER A 41 9.22 -7.46 -16.70
CA SER A 41 8.45 -8.28 -17.65
C SER A 41 6.94 -8.17 -17.43
N TYR A 42 6.51 -7.98 -16.19
CA TYR A 42 5.10 -8.06 -15.79
C TYR A 42 4.63 -6.78 -15.11
N ILE A 43 3.32 -6.53 -15.17
CA ILE A 43 2.63 -5.47 -14.44
C ILE A 43 1.36 -6.01 -13.80
N ARG A 44 1.01 -5.44 -12.65
CA ARG A 44 -0.28 -5.64 -12.00
C ARG A 44 -0.91 -4.28 -11.77
N LYS A 45 -2.14 -4.10 -12.24
CA LYS A 45 -2.87 -2.83 -12.13
C LYS A 45 -3.73 -2.82 -10.88
N THR A 46 -3.89 -1.64 -10.30
CA THR A 46 -4.80 -1.39 -9.18
C THR A 46 -5.88 -0.42 -9.59
N ARG A 47 -7.05 -0.53 -8.97
CA ARG A 47 -8.16 0.40 -9.20
C ARG A 47 -7.73 1.86 -8.89
N PRO A 48 -8.07 2.83 -9.75
CA PRO A 48 -7.83 4.25 -9.49
C PRO A 48 -8.92 4.82 -8.57
N ASP A 49 -8.91 4.42 -7.29
CA ASP A 49 -9.90 4.80 -6.27
C ASP A 49 -9.34 5.73 -5.18
N GLY A 50 -8.16 6.33 -5.42
CA GLY A 50 -7.43 7.12 -4.44
C GLY A 50 -6.75 6.29 -3.35
N ASN A 51 -6.88 4.96 -3.35
CA ASN A 51 -6.17 4.04 -2.45
C ASN A 51 -5.11 3.20 -3.17
N CYS A 52 -4.87 3.48 -4.46
CA CYS A 52 -4.02 2.70 -5.35
C CYS A 52 -2.64 2.41 -4.77
N PHE A 53 -1.96 3.40 -4.17
CA PHE A 53 -0.65 3.20 -3.53
C PHE A 53 -0.72 2.15 -2.42
N TYR A 54 -1.58 2.33 -1.42
CA TYR A 54 -1.73 1.40 -0.30
C TYR A 54 -2.13 0.01 -0.76
N ARG A 55 -3.00 -0.06 -1.78
CA ARG A 55 -3.49 -1.30 -2.35
C ARG A 55 -2.39 -2.05 -3.12
N ALA A 56 -1.62 -1.34 -3.93
CA ALA A 56 -0.48 -1.89 -4.67
C ALA A 56 0.63 -2.35 -3.72
N PHE A 57 1.02 -1.50 -2.77
CA PHE A 57 2.00 -1.84 -1.74
C PHE A 57 1.56 -3.06 -0.93
N GLY A 58 0.32 -3.05 -0.42
CA GLY A 58 -0.20 -4.11 0.42
C GLY A 58 -0.18 -5.46 -0.30
N PHE A 59 -0.67 -5.53 -1.54
CA PHE A 59 -0.67 -6.77 -2.31
C PHE A 59 0.76 -7.23 -2.64
N ALA A 60 1.59 -6.35 -3.19
CA ALA A 60 2.96 -6.71 -3.57
C ALA A 60 3.80 -7.16 -2.37
N HIS A 61 3.59 -6.54 -1.20
CA HIS A 61 4.27 -6.95 0.02
C HIS A 61 3.82 -8.35 0.47
N LEU A 62 2.51 -8.63 0.52
CA LEU A 62 2.00 -9.96 0.88
C LEU A 62 2.41 -11.04 -0.13
N GLU A 63 2.44 -10.74 -1.43
CA GLU A 63 2.94 -11.62 -2.49
C GLU A 63 4.42 -11.97 -2.26
N ALA A 64 5.26 -10.99 -1.92
CA ALA A 64 6.67 -11.23 -1.60
C ALA A 64 6.85 -12.10 -0.34
N LEU A 65 6.01 -11.93 0.69
CA LEU A 65 6.06 -12.74 1.90
C LEU A 65 5.66 -14.21 1.68
N LEU A 66 4.90 -14.52 0.62
CA LEU A 66 4.63 -15.92 0.24
C LEU A 66 5.90 -16.66 -0.21
N GLU A 67 6.82 -15.93 -0.84
CA GLU A 67 8.08 -16.47 -1.37
C GLU A 67 9.20 -16.47 -0.32
N ASP A 68 9.27 -15.42 0.51
CA ASP A 68 10.31 -15.28 1.54
C ASP A 68 9.81 -15.64 2.95
N GLY A 69 10.06 -16.89 3.34
CA GLY A 69 9.72 -17.39 4.67
C GLY A 69 10.45 -16.71 5.83
N GLN A 70 11.67 -16.19 5.61
CA GLN A 70 12.42 -15.51 6.66
C GLN A 70 11.84 -14.11 6.91
N GLU A 71 11.54 -13.40 5.83
CA GLU A 71 10.90 -12.10 5.88
C GLU A 71 9.48 -12.19 6.44
N LEU A 72 8.74 -13.25 6.11
CA LEU A 72 7.45 -13.55 6.73
C LEU A 72 7.57 -13.67 8.25
N GLN A 73 8.52 -14.45 8.75
CA GLN A 73 8.73 -14.59 10.20
C GLN A 73 9.14 -13.27 10.86
N ARG A 74 9.98 -12.46 10.19
CA ARG A 74 10.33 -11.10 10.64
C ARG A 74 9.07 -10.23 10.72
N CYS A 75 8.25 -10.25 9.67
CA CYS A 75 7.03 -9.47 9.56
C CYS A 75 6.04 -9.85 10.64
N VAL A 76 5.72 -11.14 10.81
CA VAL A 76 4.81 -11.65 11.86
C VAL A 76 5.29 -11.29 13.27
N CYS A 77 6.59 -11.45 13.55
CA CYS A 77 7.16 -11.04 14.84
C CYS A 77 7.01 -9.53 15.06
N TYR A 78 7.24 -8.74 14.02
CA TYR A 78 7.11 -7.29 14.06
C TYR A 78 5.64 -6.81 14.13
N THR A 79 4.69 -7.48 13.49
CA THR A 79 3.28 -7.07 13.49
C THR A 79 2.51 -7.59 14.69
N GLY A 80 2.76 -8.84 15.12
CA GLY A 80 2.03 -9.49 16.22
C GLY A 80 2.57 -9.18 17.62
N VAL A 81 3.83 -8.75 17.75
CA VAL A 81 4.48 -8.59 19.07
C VAL A 81 5.12 -7.22 19.25
N SER A 82 5.31 -6.40 18.21
CA SER A 82 6.02 -5.12 18.35
C SER A 82 5.16 -4.09 19.09
N PRO A 83 5.56 -3.67 20.30
CA PRO A 83 4.91 -2.54 20.98
C PRO A 83 5.03 -1.26 20.16
N GLN A 84 6.06 -1.17 19.30
CA GLN A 84 6.33 0.01 18.50
C GLN A 84 5.27 0.22 17.42
N LEU A 85 4.80 -0.86 16.78
CA LEU A 85 3.77 -0.78 15.75
C LEU A 85 2.42 -0.42 16.38
N MET A 86 2.09 -1.06 17.50
CA MET A 86 0.90 -0.72 18.30
C MET A 86 0.93 0.74 18.77
N GLU A 87 2.08 1.24 19.23
CA GLU A 87 2.26 2.64 19.63
C GLU A 87 2.00 3.61 18.48
N LEU A 88 2.36 3.26 17.23
CA LEU A 88 2.04 4.10 16.07
C LEU A 88 0.53 4.28 15.92
N ILE A 89 -0.24 3.20 16.09
CA ILE A 89 -1.69 3.24 15.90
C ILE A 89 -2.36 3.92 17.11
N GLU A 90 -1.90 3.66 18.34
CA GLU A 90 -2.41 4.31 19.57
C GLU A 90 -2.26 5.83 19.58
N ARG A 91 -1.24 6.34 18.88
CA ARG A 91 -1.02 7.79 18.71
C ARG A 91 -2.06 8.46 17.83
N VAL A 92 -2.80 7.70 17.03
CA VAL A 92 -3.90 8.23 16.22
C VAL A 92 -5.10 8.48 17.12
N GLU A 93 -5.47 9.75 17.29
CA GLU A 93 -6.53 10.17 18.23
C GLU A 93 -7.93 9.62 17.93
N ARG A 94 -8.15 8.99 16.76
CA ARG A 94 -9.36 8.21 16.46
C ARG A 94 -9.35 6.84 17.15
N ARG A 95 -9.25 6.85 18.48
CA ARG A 95 -9.16 5.66 19.35
C ARG A 95 -10.29 4.63 19.14
N VAL A 96 -11.45 5.04 18.62
CA VAL A 96 -12.62 4.16 18.44
C VAL A 96 -12.47 3.18 17.27
N CYS A 97 -11.70 3.49 16.21
CA CYS A 97 -11.48 2.55 15.10
C CYS A 97 -10.17 1.75 15.24
N VAL A 98 -9.18 2.29 15.94
CA VAL A 98 -7.81 1.76 16.02
C VAL A 98 -7.74 0.36 16.63
N CYS A 99 -8.43 0.16 17.76
CA CYS A 99 -8.45 -1.14 18.46
C CYS A 99 -9.17 -2.22 17.63
N ASP A 100 -10.17 -1.83 16.83
CA ASP A 100 -10.95 -2.75 16.01
C ASP A 100 -10.22 -3.14 14.71
N ILE A 101 -9.28 -2.33 14.21
CA ILE A 101 -8.58 -2.59 12.95
C ILE A 101 -7.37 -3.52 13.14
N GLY A 102 -6.57 -3.32 14.19
CA GLY A 102 -5.41 -4.19 14.51
C GLY A 102 -5.81 -5.61 14.92
N VAL A 103 -7.08 -5.79 15.30
CA VAL A 103 -7.69 -7.08 15.66
C VAL A 103 -8.82 -7.43 14.67
N SER A 104 -8.89 -6.75 13.51
CA SER A 104 -9.95 -7.01 12.55
C SER A 104 -9.82 -8.43 12.00
N PRO A 105 -10.89 -9.25 12.04
CA PRO A 105 -10.85 -10.62 11.53
C PRO A 105 -10.37 -10.69 10.08
N GLN A 106 -10.70 -9.68 9.27
CA GLN A 106 -10.34 -9.63 7.85
C GLN A 106 -8.83 -9.49 7.62
N LEU A 107 -8.15 -8.64 8.41
CA LEU A 107 -6.71 -8.46 8.30
C LEU A 107 -5.97 -9.69 8.82
N MET A 108 -6.43 -10.24 9.95
CA MET A 108 -5.86 -11.46 10.53
C MET A 108 -6.01 -12.64 9.58
N GLU A 109 -7.17 -12.83 8.96
CA GLU A 109 -7.39 -13.88 7.96
C GLU A 109 -6.43 -13.74 6.77
N LEU A 110 -6.18 -12.51 6.31
CA LEU A 110 -5.24 -12.27 5.21
C LEU A 110 -3.80 -12.64 5.59
N ILE A 111 -3.38 -12.30 6.82
CA ILE A 111 -2.06 -12.67 7.35
C ILE A 111 -1.97 -14.20 7.52
N GLU A 112 -2.98 -14.84 8.10
CA GLU A 112 -3.04 -16.31 8.26
C GLU A 112 -2.95 -17.04 6.92
N ARG A 113 -3.59 -16.52 5.86
CA ARG A 113 -3.47 -17.07 4.51
C ARG A 113 -2.03 -17.00 4.00
N VAL A 114 -1.31 -15.90 4.25
CA VAL A 114 0.11 -15.77 3.88
C VAL A 114 0.98 -16.70 4.73
N GLU A 115 0.72 -16.81 6.03
CA GLU A 115 1.41 -17.75 6.93
C GLU A 115 1.25 -19.22 6.49
N ARG A 116 0.05 -19.57 6.03
CA ARG A 116 -0.27 -20.89 5.45
C ARG A 116 0.29 -21.09 4.04
N ARG A 117 0.88 -20.05 3.44
CA ARG A 117 1.40 -20.03 2.07
C ARG A 117 0.39 -20.52 1.04
N VAL A 118 -0.81 -19.95 1.09
CA VAL A 118 -1.84 -20.25 0.09
C VAL A 118 -1.33 -19.93 -1.33
N PRO A 119 -1.82 -20.62 -2.37
CA PRO A 119 -1.48 -20.28 -3.75
C PRO A 119 -1.81 -18.81 -4.07
N LEU A 120 -0.97 -18.16 -4.87
CA LEU A 120 -1.15 -16.76 -5.26
C LEU A 120 -2.56 -16.41 -5.78
N PRO A 121 -3.23 -17.23 -6.61
CA PRO A 121 -4.61 -16.95 -7.04
C PRO A 121 -5.61 -16.88 -5.88
N GLU A 122 -5.40 -17.66 -4.82
CA GLU A 122 -6.25 -17.63 -3.62
C GLU A 122 -6.04 -16.34 -2.82
N LEU A 123 -4.78 -15.90 -2.67
CA LEU A 123 -4.47 -14.60 -2.06
C LEU A 123 -5.09 -13.46 -2.87
N LEU A 124 -4.96 -13.48 -4.20
CA LEU A 124 -5.52 -12.48 -5.09
C LEU A 124 -7.06 -12.42 -5.03
N ALA A 125 -7.72 -13.57 -4.95
CA ALA A 125 -9.17 -13.64 -4.78
C ALA A 125 -9.60 -13.01 -3.45
N ALA A 126 -8.95 -13.37 -2.34
CA ALA A 126 -9.22 -12.78 -1.03
C ALA A 126 -8.99 -11.27 -1.01
N PHE A 127 -7.90 -10.82 -1.64
CA PHE A 127 -7.55 -9.40 -1.73
C PHE A 127 -8.53 -8.61 -2.61
N ASN A 128 -9.23 -9.26 -3.55
CA ASN A 128 -10.26 -8.63 -4.37
C ASN A 128 -11.64 -8.56 -3.68
N GLU A 129 -11.78 -9.07 -2.46
CA GLU A 129 -12.94 -8.82 -1.63
C GLU A 129 -12.90 -7.38 -1.08
N PRO A 130 -13.91 -6.52 -1.35
CA PRO A 130 -13.85 -5.10 -1.00
C PRO A 130 -13.60 -4.85 0.48
N ALA A 131 -14.30 -5.58 1.37
CA ALA A 131 -14.13 -5.40 2.81
C ALA A 131 -12.68 -5.71 3.24
N THR A 132 -12.16 -6.88 2.88
CA THR A 132 -10.80 -7.33 3.23
C THR A 132 -9.74 -6.35 2.73
N SER A 133 -9.84 -5.95 1.47
CA SER A 133 -8.90 -5.03 0.84
C SER A 133 -8.96 -3.64 1.45
N ASP A 134 -10.16 -3.11 1.72
CA ASP A 134 -10.33 -1.78 2.29
C ASP A 134 -9.89 -1.72 3.76
N TYR A 135 -10.11 -2.79 4.54
CA TYR A 135 -9.57 -2.89 5.91
C TYR A 135 -8.03 -2.83 5.93
N LEU A 136 -7.37 -3.54 5.01
CA LEU A 136 -5.91 -3.44 4.86
C LEU A 136 -5.47 -2.01 4.51
N VAL A 137 -6.16 -1.35 3.57
CA VAL A 137 -5.86 0.04 3.20
C VAL A 137 -5.98 0.96 4.42
N VAL A 138 -7.06 0.85 5.20
CA VAL A 138 -7.23 1.65 6.43
C VAL A 138 -6.09 1.38 7.40
N TYR A 139 -5.72 0.11 7.62
CA TYR A 139 -4.60 -0.24 8.48
C TYR A 139 -3.29 0.42 8.05
N LEU A 140 -2.92 0.33 6.76
CA LEU A 140 -1.71 0.94 6.23
C LEU A 140 -1.74 2.48 6.31
N ARG A 141 -2.91 3.11 6.13
CA ARG A 141 -3.09 4.57 6.33
C ARG A 141 -2.85 4.96 7.79
N LEU A 142 -3.36 4.18 8.74
CA LEU A 142 -3.14 4.43 10.17
C LEU A 142 -1.68 4.25 10.57
N LEU A 143 -0.99 3.22 10.05
CA LEU A 143 0.45 3.05 10.24
C LEU A 143 1.24 4.25 9.69
N THR A 144 0.86 4.73 8.51
CA THR A 144 1.46 5.92 7.91
C THR A 144 1.26 7.14 8.80
N SER A 145 0.02 7.41 9.24
CA SER A 145 -0.29 8.53 10.15
C SER A 145 0.50 8.44 11.45
N GLY A 146 0.54 7.26 12.07
CA GLY A 146 1.30 7.02 13.30
C GLY A 146 2.80 7.29 13.12
N CYS A 147 3.38 6.82 12.01
CA CYS A 147 4.80 7.04 11.69
C CYS A 147 5.12 8.53 11.49
N LEU A 148 4.26 9.24 10.74
CA LEU A 148 4.38 10.68 10.53
C LEU A 148 4.34 11.44 11.85
N GLN A 149 3.36 11.14 12.71
CA GLN A 149 3.20 11.78 14.01
C GLN A 149 4.37 11.47 14.97
N ARG A 150 4.87 10.23 14.96
CA ARG A 150 6.06 9.83 15.75
C ARG A 150 7.30 10.62 15.36
N HIS A 151 7.50 10.83 14.06
CA HIS A 151 8.66 11.52 13.51
C HIS A 151 8.33 12.95 13.05
N ARG A 152 7.39 13.62 13.73
CA ARG A 152 6.87 14.93 13.31
C ARG A 152 7.95 15.95 12.94
N ARG A 153 9.00 16.08 13.76
CA ARG A 153 10.08 17.06 13.54
C ARG A 153 10.81 16.88 12.21
N PHE A 154 10.92 15.63 11.75
CA PHE A 154 11.51 15.33 10.45
C PHE A 154 10.53 15.69 9.33
N PHE A 155 9.27 15.26 9.47
CA PHE A 155 8.27 15.42 8.41
C PHE A 155 7.72 16.84 8.27
N GLU A 156 7.72 17.65 9.33
CA GLU A 156 7.23 19.05 9.33
C GLU A 156 7.94 19.90 8.27
N GLN A 157 9.21 19.60 7.98
CA GLN A 157 10.02 20.32 7.01
C GLN A 157 9.58 20.11 5.55
N PHE A 158 8.83 19.04 5.29
CA PHE A 158 8.36 18.68 3.95
C PHE A 158 6.88 19.06 3.74
N LEU A 159 6.20 19.61 4.75
CA LEU A 159 4.82 20.06 4.61
C LEU A 159 4.75 21.49 4.09
N GLU A 160 3.97 21.66 3.03
CA GLU A 160 3.62 22.97 2.50
C GLU A 160 2.36 23.54 3.18
N GLY A 161 2.29 24.88 3.25
CA GLY A 161 1.08 25.59 3.70
C GLY A 161 0.92 25.75 5.22
N GLY A 162 1.98 25.54 6.01
CA GLY A 162 1.98 25.84 7.45
C GLY A 162 1.10 24.95 8.32
N ARG A 163 0.58 23.85 7.76
CA ARG A 163 -0.19 22.84 8.49
C ARG A 163 0.71 22.04 9.42
N SER A 164 0.20 21.68 10.58
CA SER A 164 0.86 20.71 11.45
C SER A 164 0.78 19.30 10.86
N ILE A 165 1.69 18.42 11.25
CA ILE A 165 1.67 16.98 10.87
C ILE A 165 0.33 16.34 11.23
N LYS A 166 -0.23 16.70 12.37
CA LYS A 166 -1.49 16.15 12.84
C LYS A 166 -2.65 16.54 11.93
N GLU A 167 -2.73 17.81 11.54
CA GLU A 167 -3.75 18.29 10.60
C GLU A 167 -3.58 17.64 9.23
N PHE A 168 -2.33 17.53 8.75
CA PHE A 168 -2.03 16.82 7.50
C PHE A 168 -2.49 15.36 7.55
N CYS A 169 -2.18 14.62 8.62
CA CYS A 169 -2.63 13.24 8.79
C CYS A 169 -4.15 13.11 8.76
N GLN A 170 -4.87 13.99 9.47
CA GLN A 170 -6.33 13.93 9.56
C GLN A 170 -7.04 14.28 8.25
N GLN A 171 -6.42 15.10 7.40
CA GLN A 171 -7.00 15.60 6.16
C GLN A 171 -6.60 14.78 4.93
N GLU A 172 -5.34 14.33 4.85
CA GLU A 172 -4.78 13.72 3.64
C GLU A 172 -4.35 12.25 3.80
N VAL A 173 -4.07 11.77 5.02
CA VAL A 173 -3.54 10.41 5.22
C VAL A 173 -4.63 9.44 5.68
N GLU A 174 -5.29 9.77 6.79
CA GLU A 174 -6.26 8.90 7.47
C GLU A 174 -7.57 8.68 6.69
N PRO A 175 -8.14 9.68 5.99
CA PRO A 175 -9.34 9.46 5.20
C PRO A 175 -9.11 8.52 4.02
N MET A 176 -10.11 7.68 3.73
CA MET A 176 -10.11 6.83 2.55
C MET A 176 -10.22 7.67 1.26
N CYS A 177 -9.72 7.12 0.16
CA CYS A 177 -9.78 7.71 -1.18
C CYS A 177 -9.02 9.05 -1.33
N LYS A 178 -8.08 9.32 -0.42
CA LYS A 178 -7.13 10.43 -0.52
C LYS A 178 -5.84 10.01 -1.19
N GLU A 179 -5.41 10.79 -2.17
CA GLU A 179 -4.19 10.53 -2.94
C GLU A 179 -2.96 10.43 -2.05
N SER A 180 -2.00 9.60 -2.48
CA SER A 180 -0.75 9.36 -1.77
C SER A 180 0.41 9.93 -2.56
N ASP A 181 1.23 10.71 -1.87
CA ASP A 181 2.46 11.33 -2.37
C ASP A 181 3.71 10.76 -1.65
N HIS A 182 4.91 11.21 -2.02
CA HIS A 182 6.22 10.74 -1.53
C HIS A 182 6.31 10.63 -0.01
N ILE A 183 5.72 11.60 0.71
CA ILE A 183 5.68 11.59 2.19
C ILE A 183 4.99 10.35 2.76
N HIS A 184 3.94 9.86 2.09
CA HIS A 184 3.22 8.64 2.47
C HIS A 184 4.07 7.40 2.24
N ILE A 185 4.75 7.34 1.08
CA ILE A 185 5.61 6.23 0.67
C ILE A 185 6.76 6.06 1.67
N ILE A 186 7.46 7.16 1.96
CA ILE A 186 8.59 7.16 2.90
C ILE A 186 8.13 6.80 4.32
N ALA A 187 7.01 7.37 4.77
CA ALA A 187 6.51 7.09 6.11
C ALA A 187 6.09 5.62 6.28
N LEU A 188 5.40 5.04 5.28
CA LEU A 188 4.99 3.64 5.32
C LEU A 188 6.18 2.68 5.24
N ALA A 189 7.13 2.94 4.33
CA ALA A 189 8.37 2.16 4.22
C ALA A 189 9.15 2.14 5.55
N ARG A 190 9.25 3.31 6.20
CA ARG A 190 9.88 3.44 7.53
C ARG A 190 9.09 2.75 8.63
N ALA A 191 7.76 2.77 8.58
CA ALA A 191 6.91 2.14 9.58
C ALA A 191 7.07 0.61 9.61
N LEU A 192 7.20 -0.01 8.43
CA LEU A 192 7.28 -1.46 8.26
C LEU A 192 8.72 -1.99 8.14
N HIS A 193 9.71 -1.08 8.09
CA HIS A 193 11.11 -1.39 7.85
C HIS A 193 11.33 -2.18 6.56
N VAL A 194 10.71 -1.71 5.47
CA VAL A 194 10.80 -2.31 4.13
C VAL A 194 11.33 -1.32 3.12
N SER A 195 11.82 -1.83 1.98
CA SER A 195 12.27 -1.01 0.86
C SER A 195 11.18 -0.93 -0.20
N ILE A 196 10.96 0.25 -0.78
CA ILE A 196 10.01 0.48 -1.87
C ILE A 196 10.79 1.15 -3.02
N LEU A 197 10.67 0.60 -4.22
CA LEU A 197 11.15 1.20 -5.47
C LEU A 197 9.95 1.76 -6.23
N VAL A 198 10.03 3.02 -6.66
CA VAL A 198 9.01 3.69 -7.45
C VAL A 198 9.65 4.15 -8.75
N GLU A 199 9.12 3.67 -9.88
CA GLU A 199 9.53 4.10 -11.21
C GLU A 199 8.64 5.26 -11.67
N TYR A 200 9.26 6.38 -11.98
CA TYR A 200 8.58 7.58 -12.46
C TYR A 200 8.53 7.57 -13.99
N MET A 201 7.33 7.77 -14.53
CA MET A 201 7.08 7.80 -15.98
C MET A 201 6.76 9.21 -16.50
N ASP A 202 6.90 10.25 -15.68
CA ASP A 202 6.73 11.66 -16.05
C ASP A 202 7.99 12.31 -16.66
#